data_AF-A0A3D0CDU5-F1
#
_entry.id   AF-A0A3D0CDU5-F1
#
_cell.length_a   1.000
_cell.length_b   1.000
_cell.length_c   1.000
_cell.angle_alpha   90.00
_cell.angle_beta   90.00
_cell.angle_gamma   90.00
#
_symmetry.space_group_name_H-M   'P 1'
#
loop_
_entity.id
_entity.type
_entity.pdbx_description
1 polymer ?
#
loop_
_entity_poly.entity_id
_entity_poly.type
_entity_poly.pdbx_seq_one_letter_code
_entity_poly.pdbx_strand_id
1 'polypeptide(L)'
;MSSSEFLSQFLFTLISFALLLTIVGAVKRMLLWSQGQSSTIHWLGLIQIPRRYLVDLHHVVARDKYMSNTHVATAGGFVLSSILIILLYVFQLQLQILTWALLGSSLLMFVGSIFVMIRRRNPPPNLSLGKWQRLPKSLMVFSLSFFILTLPATGIFPSDTGGWLLAVLLVVGIIWGIGEMFFG
;
A
#
# COMPACT_ATOMS: atom_id res chain seq x y z
N MET A 1 5.47 6.96 -31.04
CA MET A 1 4.84 6.75 -29.73
C MET A 1 4.45 8.11 -29.19
N SER A 2 3.17 8.31 -28.87
CA SER A 2 2.69 9.55 -28.26
C SER A 2 3.18 9.69 -26.81
N SER A 3 3.12 10.90 -26.25
CA SER A 3 3.48 11.13 -24.84
C SER A 3 2.62 10.30 -23.87
N SER A 4 1.35 10.07 -24.21
CA SER A 4 0.42 9.27 -23.41
C SER A 4 0.71 7.77 -23.50
N GLU A 5 1.06 7.27 -24.68
CA GLU A 5 1.51 5.89 -24.88
C GLU A 5 2.82 5.62 -24.12
N PHE A 6 3.78 6.54 -24.19
CA PHE A 6 5.02 6.45 -23.42
C PHE A 6 4.73 6.34 -21.92
N LEU A 7 3.90 7.25 -21.41
CA LEU A 7 3.60 7.31 -19.99
C LEU A 7 2.88 6.04 -19.52
N SER A 8 1.91 5.54 -20.27
CA SER A 8 1.21 4.28 -19.96
C SER A 8 2.18 3.10 -19.86
N GLN A 9 3.06 2.94 -20.86
CA GLN A 9 4.07 1.88 -20.88
C GLN A 9 5.08 2.01 -19.74
N PHE A 10 5.47 3.25 -19.42
CA PHE A 10 6.39 3.54 -18.32
C PHE A 10 5.77 3.18 -16.98
N LEU A 11 4.50 3.56 -16.73
CA LEU A 11 3.77 3.21 -15.51
C LEU A 11 3.58 1.71 -15.36
N PHE A 12 3.19 1.02 -16.44
CA PHE A 12 3.11 -0.45 -16.47
C PHE A 12 4.44 -1.10 -16.05
N THR A 13 5.55 -0.60 -16.59
CA THR A 13 6.90 -1.11 -16.30
C THR A 13 7.28 -0.89 -14.84
N LEU A 14 7.07 0.32 -14.30
CA LEU A 14 7.37 0.64 -12.91
C LEU A 14 6.54 -0.19 -11.93
N ILE A 15 5.23 -0.33 -12.18
CA ILE A 15 4.33 -1.10 -11.31
C ILE A 15 4.69 -2.58 -11.34
N SER A 16 4.96 -3.13 -12.53
CA SER A 16 5.41 -4.52 -12.67
C SER A 16 6.73 -4.77 -11.93
N PHE A 17 7.67 -3.82 -12.02
CA PHE A 17 8.93 -3.91 -11.27
C PHE A 17 8.70 -3.81 -9.75
N ALA A 18 7.82 -2.93 -9.28
CA ALA A 18 7.46 -2.84 -7.86
C ALA A 18 6.80 -4.13 -7.33
N LEU A 19 5.97 -4.80 -8.14
CA LEU A 19 5.39 -6.10 -7.82
C LEU A 19 6.46 -7.19 -7.73
N LEU A 20 7.39 -7.23 -8.69
CA LEU A 20 8.52 -8.16 -8.66
C LEU A 20 9.35 -7.97 -7.37
N LEU A 21 9.66 -6.73 -7.02
CA LEU A 21 10.36 -6.41 -5.77
C LEU A 21 9.56 -6.87 -4.55
N THR A 22 8.25 -6.67 -4.53
CA THR A 22 7.39 -7.13 -3.44
C THR A 22 7.49 -8.66 -3.25
N ILE A 23 7.51 -9.43 -4.35
CA ILE A 23 7.70 -10.88 -4.31
C ILE A 23 9.08 -11.24 -3.76
N VAL A 24 10.14 -10.59 -4.26
CA VAL A 24 11.52 -10.81 -3.77
C VAL A 24 11.61 -10.53 -2.27
N GLY A 25 10.97 -9.45 -1.79
CA GLY A 25 10.91 -9.10 -0.37
C GLY A 25 10.13 -10.11 0.45
N ALA A 26 9.01 -10.60 -0.06
CA ALA A 26 8.21 -11.65 0.59
C ALA A 26 9.03 -12.94 0.73
N VAL A 27 9.70 -13.38 -0.33
CA VAL A 27 10.58 -14.56 -0.31
C VAL A 27 11.71 -14.37 0.71
N LYS A 28 12.39 -13.22 0.71
CA LYS A 28 13.43 -12.91 1.71
C LYS A 28 12.88 -13.02 3.14
N ARG A 29 11.68 -12.48 3.42
CA ARG A 29 11.05 -12.59 4.75
C ARG A 29 10.64 -14.02 5.10
N MET A 30 10.18 -14.82 4.13
CA MET A 30 9.87 -16.24 4.34
C MET A 30 11.14 -17.03 4.71
N LEU A 31 12.25 -16.78 4.00
CA LEU A 31 13.54 -17.39 4.31
C LEU A 31 14.05 -16.98 5.70
N LEU A 32 13.90 -15.72 6.09
CA LEU A 32 14.22 -15.28 7.45
C LEU A 32 13.34 -15.94 8.51
N TRP A 33 12.03 -16.08 8.25
CA TRP A 33 11.11 -16.80 9.16
C TRP A 33 11.58 -18.24 9.36
N SER A 34 12.05 -18.91 8.30
CA SER A 34 12.51 -20.30 8.39
C SER A 34 13.69 -20.54 9.35
N GLN A 35 14.36 -19.48 9.83
CA GLN A 35 15.38 -19.55 10.87
C GLN A 35 14.80 -19.71 12.30
N GLY A 36 13.49 -19.48 12.47
CA GLY A 36 12.80 -19.67 13.75
C GLY A 36 12.57 -21.14 14.13
N GLN A 37 12.02 -21.37 15.32
CA GLN A 37 11.71 -22.71 15.81
C GLN A 37 10.65 -23.40 14.93
N SER A 38 10.90 -24.66 14.56
CA SER A 38 9.93 -25.49 13.85
C SER A 38 8.68 -25.73 14.69
N SER A 39 7.50 -25.63 14.07
CA SER A 39 6.21 -25.93 14.70
C SER A 39 5.42 -26.90 13.85
N THR A 40 4.66 -27.80 14.49
CA THR A 40 3.75 -28.71 13.78
C THR A 40 2.61 -27.93 13.14
N ILE A 41 2.53 -27.94 11.82
CA ILE A 41 1.48 -27.22 11.08
C ILE A 41 0.19 -28.05 11.11
N HIS A 42 -0.85 -27.50 11.72
CA HIS A 42 -2.20 -28.03 11.62
C HIS A 42 -2.86 -27.51 10.34
N TRP A 43 -2.73 -28.26 9.24
CA TRP A 43 -3.21 -27.85 7.90
C TRP A 43 -4.69 -27.48 7.85
N LEU A 44 -5.56 -28.21 8.55
CA LEU A 44 -6.99 -27.86 8.67
C LEU A 44 -7.21 -26.54 9.44
N GLY A 45 -6.28 -26.17 10.32
CA GLY A 45 -6.28 -24.89 11.03
C GLY A 45 -6.12 -23.69 10.10
N LEU A 46 -5.56 -23.87 8.90
CA LEU A 46 -5.42 -22.79 7.91
C LEU A 46 -6.79 -22.26 7.43
N ILE A 47 -7.80 -23.13 7.35
CA ILE A 47 -9.17 -22.76 6.95
C ILE A 47 -9.79 -21.79 7.97
N GLN A 48 -9.32 -21.78 9.22
CA GLN A 48 -9.80 -20.87 10.25
C GLN A 48 -9.15 -19.48 10.18
N ILE A 49 -8.04 -19.32 9.45
CA ILE A 49 -7.29 -18.05 9.37
C ILE A 49 -8.19 -16.89 8.91
N PRO A 50 -9.02 -17.00 7.85
CA PRO A 50 -9.86 -15.90 7.41
C PRO A 50 -10.76 -15.37 8.53
N ARG A 51 -11.46 -16.24 9.25
CA ARG A 51 -12.31 -15.83 10.38
C ARG A 51 -11.50 -15.25 11.53
N ARG A 52 -10.39 -15.91 11.90
CA ARG A 52 -9.52 -15.45 12.98
C ARG A 52 -8.96 -14.06 12.71
N TYR A 53 -8.57 -13.78 11.47
CA TYR A 53 -7.97 -12.51 11.08
C TYR A 53 -9.00 -11.41 10.80
N LEU A 54 -10.09 -11.73 10.11
CA LEU A 54 -11.10 -10.76 9.70
C LEU A 54 -12.17 -10.47 10.76
N VAL A 55 -12.42 -11.42 11.68
CA VAL A 55 -13.48 -11.30 12.70
C VAL A 55 -12.90 -11.29 14.10
N ASP A 56 -12.28 -12.40 14.52
CA ASP A 56 -11.89 -12.59 15.92
C ASP A 56 -10.84 -11.55 16.36
N LEU A 57 -9.82 -11.32 15.52
CA LEU A 57 -8.80 -10.29 15.76
C LEU A 57 -9.43 -8.89 15.83
N HIS A 58 -10.41 -8.59 14.98
CA HIS A 58 -11.07 -7.29 14.95
C HIS A 58 -11.91 -7.02 16.21
N HIS A 59 -12.52 -8.06 16.79
CA HIS A 59 -13.15 -7.94 18.11
C HIS A 59 -12.15 -7.61 19.22
N VAL A 60 -10.95 -8.20 19.17
CA VAL A 60 -9.90 -7.93 20.17
C VAL A 60 -9.32 -6.52 20.00
N VAL A 61 -9.00 -6.10 18.77
CA VAL A 61 -8.39 -4.79 18.53
C VAL A 61 -9.39 -3.64 18.69
N ALA A 62 -10.70 -3.90 18.60
CA ALA A 62 -11.75 -2.91 18.82
C ALA A 62 -11.76 -2.28 20.23
N ARG A 63 -10.98 -2.82 21.19
CA ARG A 63 -10.73 -2.17 22.49
C ARG A 63 -10.08 -0.78 22.37
N ASP A 64 -9.27 -0.54 21.34
CA ASP A 64 -8.74 0.77 20.95
C ASP A 64 -9.42 1.18 19.64
N LYS A 65 -10.66 1.69 19.74
CA LYS A 65 -11.49 2.04 18.56
C LYS A 65 -10.80 3.04 17.64
N TYR A 66 -10.08 4.01 18.22
CA TYR A 66 -9.35 5.02 17.44
C TYR A 66 -8.31 4.35 16.53
N MET A 67 -7.50 3.43 17.06
CA MET A 67 -6.54 2.70 16.23
C MET A 67 -7.15 1.63 15.36
N SER A 68 -8.20 0.95 15.80
CA SER A 68 -8.90 -0.02 14.95
C SER A 68 -9.43 0.66 13.69
N ASN A 69 -10.10 1.80 13.82
CA ASN A 69 -10.62 2.55 12.67
C ASN A 69 -9.50 3.14 11.81
N THR A 70 -8.44 3.67 12.45
CA THR A 70 -7.24 4.16 11.74
C THR A 70 -6.59 3.05 10.94
N HIS A 71 -6.49 1.83 11.49
CA HIS A 71 -5.95 0.67 10.81
C HIS A 71 -6.79 0.29 9.59
N VAL A 72 -8.11 0.23 9.72
CA VAL A 72 -9.00 -0.04 8.57
C VAL A 72 -8.83 1.02 7.48
N ALA A 73 -8.76 2.30 7.84
CA ALA A 73 -8.54 3.38 6.89
C ALA A 73 -7.19 3.24 6.16
N THR A 74 -6.11 3.01 6.89
CA THR A 74 -4.75 2.91 6.32
C THR A 74 -4.49 1.58 5.62
N ALA A 75 -4.63 0.46 6.32
CA ALA A 75 -4.30 -0.86 5.79
C ALA A 75 -5.37 -1.34 4.80
N GLY A 76 -6.65 -1.13 5.11
CA GLY A 76 -7.74 -1.42 4.16
C GLY A 76 -7.66 -0.54 2.92
N GLY A 77 -7.39 0.76 3.09
CA GLY A 77 -7.13 1.67 1.98
C GLY A 77 -5.93 1.25 1.13
N PHE A 78 -4.83 0.79 1.75
CA PHE A 78 -3.66 0.26 1.04
C PHE A 78 -3.96 -1.00 0.24
N VAL A 79 -4.64 -1.98 0.85
CA VAL A 79 -5.00 -3.24 0.19
C VAL A 79 -5.92 -2.98 -1.00
N LEU A 80 -6.98 -2.19 -0.80
CA LEU A 80 -7.90 -1.82 -1.88
C LEU A 80 -7.18 -1.07 -3.00
N SER A 81 -6.36 -0.07 -2.66
CA SER A 81 -5.60 0.69 -3.66
C SER A 81 -4.65 -0.23 -4.44
N SER A 82 -3.94 -1.15 -3.76
CA SER A 82 -3.01 -2.09 -4.41
C SER A 82 -3.72 -2.98 -5.43
N ILE A 83 -4.90 -3.52 -5.09
CA ILE A 83 -5.72 -4.31 -6.02
C ILE A 83 -6.15 -3.45 -7.21
N LEU A 84 -6.65 -2.24 -6.96
CA LEU A 84 -7.10 -1.33 -8.01
C LEU A 84 -5.97 -0.88 -8.93
N ILE A 85 -4.77 -0.65 -8.41
CA ILE A 85 -3.57 -0.33 -9.19
C ILE A 85 -3.23 -1.48 -10.14
N ILE A 86 -3.27 -2.73 -9.66
CA ILE A 86 -3.04 -3.91 -10.49
C ILE A 86 -4.09 -4.00 -11.60
N LEU A 87 -5.38 -3.82 -11.25
CA LEU A 87 -6.47 -3.86 -12.23
C LEU A 87 -6.36 -2.76 -13.30
N LEU A 88 -6.09 -1.52 -12.90
CA LEU A 88 -6.04 -0.37 -13.79
C LEU A 88 -4.77 -0.32 -14.65
N TYR A 89 -3.60 -0.64 -14.09
CA TYR A 89 -2.32 -0.43 -14.78
C TYR A 89 -1.69 -1.71 -15.32
N VAL A 90 -1.86 -2.86 -14.66
CA VAL A 90 -1.30 -4.14 -15.14
C VAL A 90 -2.28 -4.83 -16.08
N PHE A 91 -3.55 -4.96 -15.66
CA PHE A 91 -4.61 -5.53 -16.50
C PHE A 91 -5.26 -4.50 -17.44
N GLN A 92 -4.88 -3.23 -17.35
CA GLN A 92 -5.34 -2.14 -18.22
C GLN A 92 -6.87 -2.01 -18.30
N LEU A 93 -7.58 -2.29 -17.19
CA LEU A 93 -9.03 -2.12 -17.14
C LEU A 93 -9.41 -0.64 -17.20
N GLN A 94 -10.26 -0.27 -18.15
CA GLN A 94 -10.66 1.12 -18.41
C GLN A 94 -12.03 1.47 -17.79
N LEU A 95 -12.28 0.99 -16.57
CA LEU A 95 -13.56 1.20 -15.89
C LEU A 95 -13.50 2.43 -14.99
N GLN A 96 -14.29 3.46 -15.30
CA GLN A 96 -14.29 4.74 -14.56
C GLN A 96 -14.58 4.57 -13.06
N ILE A 97 -15.42 3.60 -12.70
CA ILE A 97 -15.72 3.28 -11.30
C ILE A 97 -14.47 2.84 -10.53
N LEU A 98 -13.53 2.12 -11.17
CA LEU A 98 -12.29 1.68 -10.54
C LEU A 98 -11.34 2.86 -10.32
N THR A 99 -11.31 3.81 -11.25
CA THR A 99 -10.57 5.07 -11.11
C THR A 99 -11.07 5.87 -9.90
N TRP A 100 -12.38 6.05 -9.78
CA TRP A 100 -12.99 6.72 -8.62
C TRP A 100 -12.76 5.96 -7.32
N ALA A 101 -12.85 4.63 -7.35
CA ALA A 101 -12.54 3.80 -6.19
C ALA A 101 -11.08 3.97 -5.74
N LEU A 102 -10.12 4.04 -6.68
CA LEU A 102 -8.71 4.23 -6.36
C LEU A 102 -8.45 5.62 -5.78
N LEU A 103 -9.12 6.64 -6.31
CA LEU A 103 -9.05 7.99 -5.76
C LEU A 103 -9.59 8.04 -4.31
N GLY A 104 -10.75 7.42 -4.07
CA GLY A 104 -11.35 7.35 -2.75
C GLY A 104 -10.51 6.53 -1.75
N SER A 105 -10.00 5.37 -2.16
CA SER A 105 -9.20 4.50 -1.29
C SER A 105 -7.84 5.11 -0.94
N SER A 106 -7.20 5.79 -1.90
CA SER A 106 -5.95 6.50 -1.66
C SER A 106 -6.13 7.68 -0.71
N LEU A 107 -7.22 8.46 -0.86
CA LEU A 107 -7.55 9.53 0.08
C LEU A 107 -7.83 9.01 1.49
N LEU A 108 -8.63 7.94 1.61
CA LEU A 108 -8.92 7.29 2.89
C LEU A 108 -7.64 6.79 3.58
N MET A 109 -6.75 6.15 2.80
CA MET A 109 -5.44 5.70 3.28
C MET A 109 -4.59 6.87 3.76
N PHE A 110 -4.55 7.99 3.01
CA PHE A 110 -3.79 9.19 3.35
C PHE A 110 -4.26 9.76 4.69
N VAL A 111 -5.58 9.93 4.88
CA VAL A 111 -6.16 10.40 6.14
C VAL A 111 -5.81 9.45 7.30
N GLY A 112 -5.94 8.14 7.11
CA GLY A 112 -5.53 7.16 8.12
C GLY A 112 -4.04 7.28 8.47
N SER A 113 -3.17 7.49 7.47
CA SER A 113 -1.73 7.61 7.70
C SER A 113 -1.36 8.89 8.49
N ILE A 114 -2.14 9.96 8.36
CA ILE A 114 -2.03 11.14 9.22
C ILE A 114 -2.35 10.76 10.68
N PHE A 115 -3.41 10.00 10.94
CA PHE A 115 -3.73 9.55 12.30
C PHE A 115 -2.65 8.63 12.89
N VAL A 116 -2.02 7.78 12.07
CA VAL A 116 -0.84 6.99 12.47
C VAL A 116 0.31 7.91 12.86
N MET A 117 0.58 8.95 12.06
CA MET A 117 1.61 9.95 12.36
C MET A 117 1.32 10.71 13.66
N ILE A 118 0.07 11.10 13.88
CA ILE A 118 -0.36 11.80 15.10
C ILE A 118 -0.15 10.90 16.34
N ARG A 119 -0.56 9.63 16.29
CA ARG A 119 -0.34 8.68 17.41
C ARG A 119 1.14 8.55 17.76
N ARG A 120 2.02 8.63 16.76
CA ARG A 120 3.47 8.49 16.93
C ARG A 120 4.15 9.69 17.58
N ARG A 121 3.47 10.85 17.70
CA ARG A 121 4.02 12.03 18.40
C ARG A 121 4.20 11.79 19.90
N ASN A 122 3.24 11.09 20.52
CA ASN A 122 3.30 10.65 21.91
C ASN A 122 3.01 9.14 21.94
N PRO A 123 4.02 8.31 21.61
CA PRO A 123 3.79 6.90 21.35
C PRO A 123 3.48 6.14 22.64
N PRO A 124 2.44 5.28 22.66
CA PRO A 124 2.20 4.41 23.80
C PRO A 124 3.30 3.34 23.91
N PRO A 125 3.49 2.73 25.10
CA PRO A 125 4.59 1.80 25.36
C PRO A 125 4.58 0.54 24.48
N ASN A 126 3.42 0.18 23.91
CA ASN A 126 3.25 -0.97 23.02
C ASN A 126 3.54 -0.65 21.54
N LEU A 127 4.02 0.56 21.22
CA LEU A 127 4.29 0.96 19.85
C LEU A 127 5.76 0.72 19.46
N SER A 128 6.00 0.02 18.36
CA SER A 128 7.34 -0.11 17.79
C SER A 128 7.90 1.25 17.33
N LEU A 129 9.04 1.63 17.90
CA LEU A 129 9.77 2.88 17.62
C LEU A 129 10.92 2.66 16.62
N GLY A 130 11.90 3.57 16.63
CA GLY A 130 13.09 3.50 15.78
C GLY A 130 12.74 3.61 14.29
N LYS A 131 13.24 2.67 13.49
CA LYS A 131 13.03 2.62 12.02
C LYS A 131 11.55 2.67 11.62
N TRP A 132 10.65 2.17 12.48
CA TRP A 132 9.20 2.18 12.26
C TRP A 132 8.56 3.58 12.31
N GLN A 133 9.28 4.60 12.77
CA GLN A 133 8.82 5.99 12.70
C GLN A 133 8.74 6.52 11.26
N ARG A 134 9.39 5.85 10.30
CA ARG A 134 9.29 6.18 8.87
C ARG A 134 7.99 5.68 8.23
N LEU A 135 7.38 4.63 8.77
CA LEU A 135 6.17 4.00 8.23
C LEU A 135 5.06 4.98 7.84
N PRO A 136 4.59 5.92 8.70
CA PRO A 136 3.54 6.86 8.31
C PRO A 136 3.93 7.71 7.11
N LYS A 137 5.21 8.11 7.00
CA LYS A 137 5.71 8.92 5.87
C LYS A 137 5.64 8.11 4.57
N SER A 138 6.10 6.85 4.59
CA SER A 138 6.03 5.97 3.42
C SER A 138 4.59 5.73 2.97
N LEU A 139 3.66 5.54 3.91
CA LEU A 139 2.23 5.39 3.63
C LEU A 139 1.60 6.67 3.04
N MET A 140 1.97 7.83 3.57
CA MET A 140 1.55 9.13 3.03
C MET A 140 2.06 9.35 1.60
N VAL A 141 3.35 9.06 1.35
CA VAL A 141 3.95 9.19 0.01
C VAL A 141 3.27 8.25 -0.98
N PHE A 142 3.06 6.98 -0.62
CA PHE A 142 2.33 6.03 -1.46
C PHE A 142 0.94 6.53 -1.80
N SER A 143 0.13 6.85 -0.78
CA SER A 143 -1.26 7.24 -0.97
C SER A 143 -1.41 8.55 -1.75
N LEU A 144 -0.57 9.56 -1.45
CA LEU A 144 -0.59 10.83 -2.16
C LEU A 144 -0.14 10.69 -3.62
N SER A 145 0.87 9.85 -3.89
CA SER A 145 1.33 9.61 -5.26
C SER A 145 0.20 9.03 -6.11
N PHE A 146 -0.46 7.97 -5.62
CA PHE A 146 -1.57 7.35 -6.36
C PHE A 146 -2.82 8.24 -6.42
N PHE A 147 -3.08 9.08 -5.42
CA PHE A 147 -4.15 10.08 -5.50
C PHE A 147 -3.89 11.07 -6.65
N ILE A 148 -2.70 11.67 -6.70
CA ILE A 148 -2.31 12.62 -7.75
C ILE A 148 -2.32 11.97 -9.13
N LEU A 149 -1.83 10.72 -9.25
CA LEU A 149 -1.90 9.93 -10.49
C LEU A 149 -3.32 9.78 -11.02
N THR A 150 -4.25 9.53 -10.11
CA THR A 150 -5.61 9.11 -10.46
C THR A 150 -6.48 10.31 -10.81
N LEU A 151 -6.14 11.52 -10.34
CA LEU A 151 -6.90 12.74 -10.58
C LEU A 151 -7.17 13.04 -12.07
N PRO A 152 -6.20 13.02 -12.99
CA PRO A 152 -6.46 13.25 -14.43
C PRO A 152 -7.37 12.19 -15.03
N ALA A 153 -7.22 10.92 -14.60
CA ALA A 153 -8.05 9.82 -15.07
C ALA A 153 -9.52 9.93 -14.64
N THR A 154 -9.87 10.82 -13.69
CA THR A 154 -11.27 11.11 -13.33
C THR A 154 -12.04 11.82 -14.45
N GLY A 155 -11.36 12.40 -15.44
CA GLY A 155 -11.95 13.21 -16.50
C GLY A 155 -12.26 14.66 -16.08
N ILE A 156 -11.93 15.07 -14.85
CA ILE A 156 -12.15 16.42 -14.34
C ILE A 156 -11.03 17.39 -14.78
N PHE A 157 -9.80 16.88 -14.90
CA PHE A 157 -8.62 17.65 -15.28
C PHE A 157 -8.21 17.34 -16.73
N PRO A 158 -7.45 18.25 -17.40
CA PRO A 158 -6.87 17.95 -18.71
C PRO A 158 -6.06 16.65 -18.68
N SER A 159 -6.13 15.88 -19.78
CA SER A 159 -5.51 14.55 -19.93
C SER A 159 -4.00 14.52 -19.64
N ASP A 160 -3.33 15.66 -19.81
CA ASP A 160 -1.88 15.78 -19.73
C ASP A 160 -1.39 16.19 -18.33
N THR A 161 -2.30 16.31 -17.35
CA THR A 161 -1.97 16.80 -16.01
C THR A 161 -1.22 15.73 -15.21
N GLY A 162 -0.08 16.06 -14.60
CA GLY A 162 0.49 15.30 -13.46
C GLY A 162 1.16 13.93 -13.74
N GLY A 163 1.05 13.37 -14.94
CA GLY A 163 1.60 12.04 -15.26
C GLY A 163 3.12 11.90 -15.06
N TRP A 164 3.90 12.90 -15.47
CA TRP A 164 5.36 12.91 -15.29
C TRP A 164 5.79 13.12 -13.84
N LEU A 165 5.09 13.99 -13.09
CA LEU A 165 5.36 14.20 -11.67
C LEU A 165 5.22 12.88 -10.90
N LEU A 166 4.16 12.14 -11.21
CA LEU A 166 3.97 10.81 -10.67
C LEU A 166 5.07 9.83 -11.09
N ALA A 167 5.43 9.79 -12.37
CA ALA A 167 6.48 8.89 -12.87
C ALA A 167 7.77 9.07 -12.03
N VAL A 168 8.12 10.32 -11.73
CA VAL A 168 9.21 10.67 -10.80
C VAL A 168 8.93 10.18 -9.38
N LEU A 169 7.74 10.44 -8.83
CA LEU A 169 7.36 9.99 -7.48
C LEU A 169 7.41 8.46 -7.32
N LEU A 170 6.97 7.70 -8.33
CA LEU A 170 7.03 6.23 -8.34
C LEU A 170 8.46 5.73 -8.43
N VAL A 171 9.32 6.34 -9.26
CA VAL A 171 10.75 6.01 -9.29
C VAL A 171 11.39 6.25 -7.92
N VAL A 172 11.14 7.42 -7.32
CA VAL A 172 11.64 7.73 -5.96
C VAL A 172 11.10 6.75 -4.93
N GLY A 173 9.81 6.41 -5.01
CA GLY A 173 9.15 5.45 -4.12
C GLY A 173 9.72 4.03 -4.26
N ILE A 174 10.03 3.59 -5.48
CA ILE A 174 10.68 2.30 -5.76
C ILE A 174 12.11 2.31 -5.20
N ILE A 175 12.88 3.37 -5.45
CA ILE A 175 14.25 3.51 -4.90
C ILE A 175 14.20 3.47 -3.36
N TRP A 176 13.24 4.19 -2.76
CA TRP A 176 13.03 4.20 -1.31
C TRP A 176 12.65 2.81 -0.79
N GLY A 177 11.72 2.12 -1.45
CA GLY A 177 11.28 0.77 -1.09
C GLY A 177 12.40 -0.26 -1.18
N ILE A 178 13.20 -0.22 -2.26
CA ILE A 178 14.43 -1.02 -2.39
C ILE A 178 15.37 -0.72 -1.22
N GLY A 179 15.58 0.56 -0.92
CA GLY A 179 16.42 0.99 0.20
C GLY A 179 15.99 0.36 1.52
N GLU A 180 14.70 0.43 1.86
CA GLU A 180 14.14 -0.18 3.07
C GLU A 180 14.25 -1.71 3.06
N MET A 181 14.10 -2.37 1.90
CA MET A 181 14.17 -3.82 1.79
C MET A 181 15.58 -4.39 1.93
N PHE A 182 16.60 -3.69 1.41
CA PHE A 182 17.98 -4.15 1.39
C PHE A 182 18.79 -3.66 2.59
N PHE A 183 18.60 -2.42 3.02
CA PHE A 183 19.39 -1.80 4.09
C PHE A 183 18.67 -1.73 5.44
N GLY A 184 17.35 -1.94 5.46
CA GLY A 184 16.51 -1.82 6.65
C GLY A 184 16.24 -0.37 6.98
#